data_AF-A0A227INN8-F1
#
_entry.id   AF-A0A227INN8-F1
#
_cell.length_a   1.000
_cell.length_b   1.000
_cell.length_c   1.000
_cell.angle_alpha   90.00
_cell.angle_beta   90.00
_cell.angle_gamma   90.00
#
_symmetry.space_group_name_H-M   'P 1'
#
loop_
_entity.id
_entity.type
_entity.pdbx_description
1 polymer ?
#
loop_
_entity_poly.entity_id
_entity_poly.type
_entity_poly.pdbx_seq_one_letter_code
_entity_poly.pdbx_strand_id
1 'polypeptide(L)' 'MFDILHTHPDFLIINKHPNVSVHKDDGDTMLLQEVAKQSGDEQLYLIHRLDKMTSGILLL' A
#
# COMPACT_ATOMS: atom_id res chain seq x y z
N MET A 1 -0.17 -5.14 -8.63
CA MET A 1 -0.66 -3.97 -7.85
C MET A 1 0.46 -3.49 -6.94
N PHE A 2 1.05 -4.42 -6.18
CA PHE A 2 2.26 -4.21 -5.40
C PHE A 2 2.98 -5.55 -5.21
N ASP A 3 4.21 -5.52 -4.73
CA ASP A 3 4.94 -6.66 -4.18
C ASP A 3 5.26 -6.38 -2.71
N ILE A 4 5.08 -7.33 -1.80
CA ILE A 4 5.58 -7.19 -0.42
C ILE A 4 7.08 -7.45 -0.43
N LEU A 5 7.87 -6.47 0.02
CA LEU A 5 9.32 -6.56 0.08
C LEU A 5 9.81 -6.95 1.47
N HIS A 6 9.12 -6.52 2.53
CA HIS A 6 9.50 -6.80 3.92
C HIS A 6 8.29 -6.72 4.86
N THR A 7 8.27 -7.61 5.85
CA THR A 7 7.29 -7.64 6.95
C THR A 7 7.99 -7.45 8.30
N HIS A 8 7.45 -6.57 9.13
CA HIS A 8 7.87 -6.32 10.50
C HIS A 8 6.63 -6.17 11.38
N PRO A 9 6.66 -6.51 12.69
CA PRO A 9 5.50 -6.33 13.57
C PRO A 9 4.95 -4.89 13.62
N ASP A 10 5.81 -3.91 13.41
CA ASP A 10 5.46 -2.48 13.50
C ASP A 10 5.27 -1.78 12.14
N PHE A 11 5.70 -2.39 11.02
CA PHE A 11 5.61 -1.78 9.69
C PHE A 11 5.75 -2.81 8.56
N LEU A 12 5.36 -2.40 7.35
CA LEU A 12 5.46 -3.18 6.13
C LEU A 12 6.13 -2.35 5.03
N ILE A 13 6.95 -3.01 4.21
CA ILE A 13 7.50 -2.38 3.00
C ILE A 13 6.93 -3.07 1.78
N ILE A 14 6.32 -2.29 0.89
CA ILE A 14 5.84 -2.75 -0.42
C ILE A 14 6.52 -2.02 -1.56
N ASN A 15 6.58 -2.66 -2.72
CA ASN A 15 6.83 -2.01 -4.00
C ASN A 15 5.50 -1.75 -4.71
N LYS A 16 5.05 -0.49 -4.77
CA LYS A 16 3.84 -0.12 -5.51
C LYS A 16 4.13 -0.08 -7.02
N HIS A 17 3.31 -0.75 -7.81
CA HIS A 17 3.38 -0.69 -9.28
C HIS A 17 2.85 0.66 -9.83
N PRO A 18 3.23 1.06 -11.06
CA PRO A 18 2.68 2.28 -11.66
C PRO A 18 1.20 2.11 -12.02
N ASN A 19 0.49 3.22 -12.24
CA ASN A 19 -0.95 3.28 -12.53
C ASN A 19 -1.87 2.77 -11.41
N VAL A 20 -1.32 2.46 -10.23
CA VAL A 20 -2.08 2.09 -9.03
C VAL A 20 -2.25 3.32 -8.16
N SER A 21 -3.50 3.69 -7.90
CA SER A 21 -3.81 4.80 -6.99
C SER A 21 -3.79 4.32 -5.54
N VAL A 22 -3.13 5.09 -4.68
CA VAL A 22 -3.15 4.94 -3.21
C VAL A 22 -4.42 5.51 -2.58
N HIS A 23 -5.05 6.49 -3.24
CA HIS A 23 -6.31 7.12 -2.82
C HIS A 23 -7.42 6.88 -3.86
N LYS A 24 -8.69 6.89 -3.42
CA LYS A 24 -9.85 7.08 -4.30
C LYS A 24 -10.53 8.39 -3.93
N ASP A 25 -11.04 9.08 -4.95
CA ASP A 25 -11.93 10.23 -4.79
C ASP A 25 -13.31 9.82 -4.22
N ASP A 26 -13.66 8.51 -4.21
CA ASP A 26 -14.94 7.96 -3.75
C ASP A 26 -14.79 6.74 -2.79
N GLY A 27 -14.02 6.87 -1.71
CA GLY A 27 -14.35 6.18 -0.45
C GLY A 27 -13.73 4.82 -0.11
N ASP A 28 -12.99 4.13 -0.98
CA ASP A 28 -12.32 2.86 -0.63
C ASP A 28 -10.86 2.77 -1.13
N THR A 29 -9.91 2.70 -0.19
CA THR A 29 -8.47 2.50 -0.44
C THR A 29 -8.16 1.06 -0.83
N MET A 30 -8.36 0.73 -2.11
CA MET A 30 -8.13 -0.61 -2.68
C MET A 30 -6.71 -1.14 -2.45
N LEU A 31 -5.68 -0.27 -2.46
CA LEU A 31 -4.30 -0.73 -2.20
C LEU A 31 -4.11 -1.19 -0.75
N LEU A 32 -4.49 -0.38 0.24
CA LEU A 32 -4.33 -0.73 1.66
C LEU A 32 -5.13 -1.98 2.02
N GLN A 33 -6.35 -2.11 1.49
CA GLN A 33 -7.20 -3.29 1.74
C GLN A 33 -6.56 -4.56 1.16
N GLU A 34 -6.03 -4.52 -0.06
CA GLU A 34 -5.36 -5.68 -0.65
C GLU A 34 -4.03 -6.00 0.07
N VAL A 35 -3.28 -5.00 0.50
CA VAL A 35 -2.07 -5.20 1.29
C VAL A 35 -2.39 -5.85 2.64
N ALA A 36 -3.35 -5.28 3.39
CA ALA A 36 -3.80 -5.79 4.69
C ALA A 36 -4.32 -7.24 4.58
N LYS A 37 -5.12 -7.53 3.55
CA LYS A 37 -5.60 -8.88 3.26
C LYS A 37 -4.45 -9.86 2.97
N GLN A 38 -3.38 -9.41 2.31
CA GLN A 38 -2.24 -10.27 1.98
C GLN A 38 -1.27 -10.43 3.15
N SER A 39 -1.07 -9.40 3.97
CA SER A 39 -0.19 -9.45 5.15
C SER A 39 -0.87 -10.09 6.37
N GLY A 40 -2.21 -10.09 6.42
CA GLY A 40 -3.00 -10.55 7.56
C GLY A 40 -3.24 -9.47 8.61
N ASP A 41 -2.90 -8.22 8.31
CA ASP A 41 -3.11 -7.09 9.22
C ASP A 41 -4.56 -6.63 9.20
N GLU A 42 -5.12 -6.29 10.36
CA GLU A 42 -6.50 -5.78 10.46
C GLU A 42 -6.61 -4.36 9.88
N GLN A 43 -5.55 -3.56 10.03
CA GLN A 43 -5.53 -2.17 9.61
C GLN A 43 -4.10 -1.71 9.29
N LEU A 44 -3.95 -0.96 8.20
CA LEU A 44 -2.70 -0.33 7.78
C LEU A 44 -2.91 1.18 7.58
N TYR A 45 -1.85 1.97 7.76
CA TYR A 45 -1.92 3.42 7.67
C TYR A 45 -0.91 3.96 6.65
N LEU A 46 -1.36 4.88 5.80
CA LEU A 46 -0.44 5.62 4.94
C LEU A 46 0.24 6.71 5.75
N ILE A 47 1.57 6.63 5.90
CA ILE A 47 2.39 7.72 6.46
C ILE A 47 3.00 8.63 5.38
N HIS A 48 3.00 8.15 4.14
CA HIS A 48 3.38 8.91 2.95
C HIS A 48 2.65 8.35 1.71
N ARG A 49 2.81 9.01 0.56
CA ARG A 49 2.16 8.59 -0.69
C ARG A 49 3.10 8.64 -1.89
N LEU A 50 2.75 7.86 -2.90
CA LEU A 50 3.26 7.98 -4.26
C LEU A 50 2.07 8.34 -5.16
N ASP A 51 2.27 9.22 -6.13
CA ASP A 51 1.20 9.51 -7.10
C ASP A 51 0.82 8.27 -7.92
N LYS A 52 -0.37 8.31 -8.53
CA LYS A 52 -0.94 7.17 -9.28
C LYS A 52 0.04 6.61 -10.32
N MET A 53 0.72 7.49 -11.04
CA MET A 53 1.66 7.12 -12.10
C MET A 53 3.03 6.66 -11.55
N THR A 54 3.36 7.03 -10.32
CA THR A 54 4.67 6.79 -9.69
C THR A 54 4.73 5.39 -9.11
N SER A 55 5.70 4.59 -9.55
CA SER A 55 6.04 3.31 -8.92
C SER A 55 7.13 3.48 -7.87
N GLY A 56 7.24 2.55 -6.92
CA GLY A 56 8.36 2.52 -5.99
C GLY A 56 7.98 2.06 -4.59
N ILE A 57 8.92 2.26 -3.66
CA ILE A 57 8.82 1.77 -2.29
C ILE A 57 7.80 2.60 -1.50
N LEU A 58 6.94 1.90 -0.76
CA LEU A 58 5.97 2.46 0.18
C LEU A 58 6.16 1.79 1.54
N LEU A 59 6.35 2.62 2.56
CA LEU A 59 6.36 2.23 3.96
C LEU A 59 4.93 2.39 4.49
N LEU A 60 4.41 1.30 5.05
CA LEU A 60 3.06 1.16 5.60
C LEU A 60 3.14 0.74 7.07
#